data_AF-A0A348XF26-F1
#
_entry.id   AF-A0A348XF26-F1
#
_cell.length_a   1.000
_cell.length_b   1.000
_cell.length_c   1.000
_cell.angle_alpha   90.00
_cell.angle_beta   90.00
_cell.angle_gamma   90.00
#
_symmetry.space_group_name_H-M   'P 1'
#
loop_
_entity.id
_entity.type
_entity.pdbx_description
1 polymer ?
#
loop_
_entity_poly.entity_id
_entity_poly.type
_entity_poly.pdbx_seq_one_letter_code
_entity_poly.pdbx_strand_id
1 'polypeptide(L)' 'MAALTNDASALAYDRKMAATRILAIDYDRSPVADLGYSGWVQFDDGEIYIVYDAPKGQIRGCSLQPTEFVL' A
#
# COMPACT_ATOMS: atom_id res chain seq x y z
N MET A 1 -0.98 -5.61 -2.06
CA MET A 1 -0.34 -5.32 -0.75
C MET A 1 0.38 -3.98 -0.85
N ALA A 2 0.38 -3.14 0.21
CA ALA A 2 1.20 -1.92 0.25
C ALA A 2 2.08 -1.84 1.49
N ALA A 3 3.12 -1.01 1.41
CA ALA A 3 4.01 -0.67 2.49
C ALA A 3 4.10 0.85 2.62
N LEU A 4 3.93 1.36 3.83
CA LEU A 4 4.08 2.77 4.17
C LEU A 4 5.29 2.96 5.07
N THR A 5 6.23 3.81 4.63
CA THR A 5 7.41 4.22 5.38
C THR A 5 7.55 5.73 5.32
N ASN A 6 8.17 6.32 6.33
CA ASN A 6 8.61 7.72 6.28
C ASN A 6 10.08 7.79 5.84
N ASP A 7 10.53 9.01 5.51
CA ASP A 7 11.90 9.26 5.03
C ASP A 7 12.96 8.89 6.07
N ALA A 8 12.70 9.18 7.35
CA ALA A 8 13.63 8.88 8.43
C ALA A 8 13.91 7.37 8.56
N SER A 9 12.86 6.54 8.49
CA SER A 9 12.97 5.08 8.44
C SER A 9 13.64 4.59 7.16
N ALA A 10 13.31 5.18 6.01
CA ALA A 10 13.85 4.76 4.71
C ALA A 10 15.36 5.06 4.57
N LEU A 11 15.82 6.14 5.21
CA LEU A 11 17.22 6.56 5.23
C LEU A 11 18.00 6.02 6.43
N ALA A 12 17.38 5.23 7.31
CA ALA A 12 18.01 4.72 8.52
C ALA A 12 19.15 3.74 8.20
N TYR A 13 20.31 3.96 8.81
CA TYR A 13 21.49 3.11 8.61
C TYR A 13 21.43 1.80 9.41
N ASP A 14 20.94 1.85 10.65
CA ASP A 14 20.71 0.66 11.46
C ASP A 14 19.29 0.14 11.24
N ARG A 15 19.16 -1.16 10.93
CA ARG A 15 17.86 -1.82 10.71
C ARG A 15 16.88 -1.61 11.86
N LYS A 16 17.37 -1.45 13.09
CA LYS A 16 16.50 -1.28 14.28
C LYS A 16 15.79 0.07 14.28
N MET A 17 16.28 1.03 13.49
CA MET A 17 15.71 2.36 13.33
C MET A 17 14.81 2.47 12.09
N ALA A 18 14.78 1.46 11.23
CA ALA A 18 13.88 1.40 10.10
C ALA A 18 12.53 0.79 10.53
N ALA A 19 11.45 1.54 10.35
CA ALA A 19 10.09 1.08 10.63
C ALA A 19 9.18 1.31 9.41
N THR A 20 8.46 0.26 9.04
CA THR A 20 7.49 0.24 7.93
C THR A 20 6.19 -0.39 8.42
N ARG A 21 5.05 0.17 8.02
CA ARG A 21 3.75 -0.45 8.21
C ARG A 21 3.32 -1.19 6.95
N ILE A 22 2.94 -2.46 7.11
CA ILE A 22 2.35 -3.25 6.03
C ILE A 22 0.83 -3.02 6.05
N LEU A 23 0.29 -2.60 4.92
CA LEU A 23 -1.12 -2.29 4.75
C LEU A 23 -1.76 -3.39 3.90
N ALA A 24 -2.77 -4.05 4.47
CA ALA A 24 -3.64 -4.94 3.73
C ALA A 24 -4.52 -4.08 2.80
N ILE A 25 -4.29 -4.19 1.50
CA ILE A 25 -5.14 -3.61 0.47
C ILE A 25 -5.92 -4.74 -0.14
N ASP A 26 -7.25 -4.65 -0.05
CA ASP A 26 -8.25 -5.66 -0.46
C ASP A 26 -7.71 -7.09 -0.33
N TYR A 27 -7.64 -7.58 0.91
CA TYR A 27 -7.14 -8.92 1.21
C TYR A 27 -7.90 -9.94 0.36
N ASP A 28 -7.19 -10.52 -0.61
CA ASP A 28 -7.77 -11.50 -1.51
C ASP A 28 -8.23 -12.72 -0.70
N ARG A 29 -9.54 -13.00 -0.80
CA ARG A 29 -10.18 -14.14 -0.15
C ARG A 29 -10.17 -15.37 -1.06
N SER A 30 -9.43 -15.33 -2.15
CA SER A 30 -9.22 -16.48 -3.01
C SER A 30 -8.70 -17.67 -2.19
N PRO A 31 -9.25 -18.88 -2.39
CA PRO A 31 -8.72 -20.08 -1.76
C PRO A 31 -7.36 -20.51 -2.36
N VAL A 32 -6.94 -19.88 -3.46
CA VAL A 32 -5.68 -20.15 -4.15
C VAL A 32 -4.85 -18.88 -4.11
N ALA A 33 -3.68 -18.95 -3.48
CA ALA A 33 -2.74 -17.84 -3.49
C ALA A 33 -2.30 -17.55 -4.94
N ASP A 34 -2.54 -16.33 -5.39
CA ASP A 34 -1.92 -15.79 -6.59
C ASP A 34 -0.85 -14.77 -6.21
N LEU A 35 -0.17 -14.21 -7.22
CA LEU A 35 0.84 -13.17 -7.00
C LEU A 35 0.24 -11.77 -6.86
N GLY A 36 -1.09 -11.64 -7.02
CA GLY A 36 -1.84 -10.39 -7.06
C GLY A 36 -1.22 -9.28 -7.91
N TYR A 37 -1.91 -8.16 -8.00
CA TYR A 37 -1.35 -6.92 -8.50
C TYR A 37 -1.83 -5.76 -7.64
N SER A 38 -0.92 -4.86 -7.29
CA SER A 38 -1.27 -3.56 -6.78
C SER A 38 -0.29 -2.49 -7.25
N GLY A 39 -0.81 -1.35 -7.65
CA GLY A 39 -0.05 -0.16 -8.05
C GLY A 39 -0.69 1.10 -7.46
N TRP A 40 0.05 2.20 -7.42
CA TRP A 40 -0.47 3.45 -6.88
C TRP A 40 0.14 4.67 -7.58
N VAL A 41 -0.54 5.80 -7.44
CA VAL A 41 -0.05 7.14 -7.81
C VAL A 41 -0.43 8.11 -6.69
N GLN A 42 0.37 9.15 -6.49
CA GLN A 42 0.03 10.27 -5.61
C GLN A 42 -0.21 11.51 -6.46
N PHE A 43 -1.31 12.20 -6.22
CA PHE A 43 -1.67 13.45 -6.88
C PHE A 43 -0.99 14.65 -6.20
N ASP A 44 -1.01 15.81 -6.86
CA ASP A 44 -0.37 17.04 -6.38
C ASP A 44 -0.92 17.55 -5.04
N ASP A 45 -2.16 17.18 -4.70
CA ASP A 45 -2.79 17.51 -3.42
C ASP A 45 -2.43 16.52 -2.28
N GLY A 46 -1.63 15.51 -2.59
CA GLY A 46 -1.19 14.49 -1.65
C GLY A 46 -2.07 13.25 -1.58
N GLU A 47 -3.25 13.23 -2.23
CA GLU A 47 -4.12 12.05 -2.28
C GLU A 47 -3.40 10.87 -2.96
N ILE A 48 -3.54 9.67 -2.40
CA ILE A 48 -2.99 8.45 -2.95
C ILE A 48 -4.13 7.63 -3.56
N TYR A 49 -4.04 7.35 -4.86
CA TYR A 49 -4.95 6.43 -5.56
C TYR A 49 -4.27 5.09 -5.76
N ILE A 50 -4.91 4.01 -5.31
CA ILE A 50 -4.37 2.66 -5.36
C ILE A 50 -5.27 1.82 -6.27
N VAL A 51 -4.65 1.10 -7.21
CA VAL A 51 -5.29 0.11 -8.07
C VAL A 51 -4.84 -1.28 -7.69
N TYR A 52 -5.73 -2.25 -7.80
CA TYR A 52 -5.44 -3.66 -7.53
C TYR A 52 -6.37 -4.58 -8.32
N ASP A 53 -5.94 -5.80 -8.56
CA ASP A 53 -6.78 -6.82 -9.19
C ASP A 53 -7.74 -7.48 -8.18
N ALA A 54 -8.79 -8.10 -8.71
CA ALA A 54 -9.83 -8.77 -7.94
C ALA A 54 -10.05 -10.20 -8.47
N PRO A 55 -10.74 -11.10 -7.74
CA PRO A 55 -10.78 -12.55 -8.03
C PRO A 55 -11.27 -12.98 -9.43
N LYS A 56 -11.84 -12.06 -10.20
CA LYS A 56 -12.32 -12.29 -11.56
C LYS A 56 -11.60 -11.41 -12.60
N GLY A 57 -10.39 -10.97 -12.28
CA GLY A 57 -9.54 -10.14 -13.15
C GLY A 57 -10.04 -8.71 -13.35
N GLN A 58 -10.90 -8.21 -12.46
CA GLN A 58 -11.27 -6.78 -12.50
C GLN A 58 -10.14 -5.95 -11.90
N ILE A 59 -9.90 -4.78 -12.49
CA ILE A 59 -9.14 -3.74 -11.82
C ILE A 59 -10.11 -2.91 -10.96
N ARG A 60 -9.82 -2.85 -9.66
CA ARG A 60 -10.52 -2.02 -8.67
C ARG A 60 -9.57 -0.96 -8.16
N GLY A 61 -10.11 0.02 -7.45
CA GLY A 61 -9.30 1.01 -6.77
C GLY A 61 -10.00 1.69 -5.60
N CYS A 62 -9.18 2.27 -4.74
CA CYS A 62 -9.60 3.13 -3.64
C CYS A 62 -8.65 4.34 -3.56
N SER A 63 -9.10 5.41 -2.93
CA SER A 63 -8.26 6.56 -2.62
C SER A 63 -8.23 6.82 -1.11
N LEU A 64 -7.16 7.45 -0.67
CA LEU A 64 -6.95 7.84 0.71
C LEU A 64 -5.99 9.03 0.81
N GLN A 65 -6.10 9.76 1.91
CA GLN A 65 -5.16 10.79 2.30
C GLN A 65 -4.09 10.21 3.24
N PRO A 66 -2.81 10.60 3.10
CA PRO A 66 -1.76 10.15 4.02
C PRO A 66 -2.07 10.45 5.50
N THR A 67 -2.83 11.51 5.76
CA THR A 67 -3.27 11.93 7.10
C THR A 67 -4.29 10.97 7.73
N GLU A 68 -4.90 10.07 6.96
CA GLU A 68 -5.78 9.03 7.50
C GLU A 68 -4.99 7.90 8.17
N PHE A 69 -3.68 7.83 7.97
CA PHE A 69 -2.81 6.92 8.73
C PHE A 69 -2.39 7.55 10.07
N VAL A 70 -2.72 6.87 11.17
CA VAL A 70 -2.14 7.18 12.48
C VAL A 70 -0.77 6.50 12.56
N LEU A 71 0.33 7.21 12.27
CA LEU A 71 1.70 6.67 12.32
C LEU A 71 2.27 6.58 13.74
#